data_AF-A0A6N8CQH4-F1
#
_entry.id   AF-A0A6N8CQH4-F1
#
_cell.length_a   1.000
_cell.length_b   1.000
_cell.length_c   1.000
_cell.angle_alpha   90.00
_cell.angle_beta   90.00
_cell.angle_gamma   90.00
#
_symmetry.space_group_name_H-M   'P 1'
#
loop_
_entity.id
_entity.type
_entity.pdbx_description
1 polymer ?
#
loop_
_entity_poly.entity_id
_entity_poly.type
_entity_poly.pdbx_seq_one_letter_code
_entity_poly.pdbx_strand_id
1 'polypeptide(L)' 'MREHLGLHESLELHELLTLKSLSLTKSTIIQAFVTDPELKTIMQQYTSRANRHIETLKNQIQ' A
#
# COMPACT_ATOMS: atom_id res chain seq x y z
N MET A 1 -1.24 15.66 20.67
CA MET A 1 -2.69 15.39 20.59
C MET A 1 -2.91 14.63 19.29
N ARG A 2 -3.29 13.35 19.32
CA ARG A 2 -3.85 12.73 18.10
C ARG A 2 -5.28 13.24 18.06
N GLU A 3 -5.61 14.13 17.12
CA GLU A 3 -7.01 14.43 16.88
C GLU A 3 -7.69 13.12 16.49
N HIS A 4 -8.79 12.79 17.17
CA HIS A 4 -9.57 11.64 16.79
C HIS A 4 -10.16 11.92 15.42
N LEU A 5 -9.78 11.08 14.45
CA LEU A 5 -10.34 11.11 13.11
C LEU A 5 -11.87 11.07 13.20
N GLY A 6 -12.53 11.88 12.39
CA GLY A 6 -13.97 11.78 12.21
C GLY A 6 -14.35 10.41 11.62
N LEU A 7 -15.63 10.03 11.74
CA LEU A 7 -16.12 8.76 11.20
C LEU A 7 -15.79 8.58 9.71
N HIS A 8 -15.98 9.63 8.91
CA HIS A 8 -15.69 9.60 7.48
C HIS A 8 -14.19 9.45 7.21
N GLU A 9 -13.34 10.20 7.92
CA GLU A 9 -11.88 10.13 7.74
C GLU A 9 -11.32 8.75 8.13
N SER A 10 -11.87 8.14 9.18
CA SER A 10 -11.53 6.77 9.58
C SER A 10 -11.91 5.77 8.49
N LEU A 11 -13.14 5.86 7.95
CA LEU A 11 -13.59 5.02 6.85
C LEU A 11 -12.74 5.20 5.59
N GLU A 12 -12.42 6.43 5.21
CA GLU A 12 -11.54 6.74 4.07
C GLU A 12 -10.14 6.12 4.24
N LEU A 13 -9.56 6.15 5.44
CA LEU A 13 -8.29 5.49 5.69
C LEU A 13 -8.38 3.97 5.58
N HIS A 14 -9.47 3.35 6.05
CA HIS A 14 -9.72 1.92 5.87
C HIS A 14 -9.87 1.53 4.39
N GLU A 15 -10.57 2.34 3.60
CA GLU A 15 -10.71 2.15 2.15
C GLU A 15 -9.35 2.28 1.45
N LEU A 16 -8.56 3.30 1.81
CA LEU A 16 -7.24 3.51 1.26
C LEU A 16 -6.27 2.37 1.60
N LEU A 17 -6.30 1.89 2.84
CA LEU A 17 -5.52 0.72 3.30
C LEU A 17 -5.90 -0.54 2.51
N THR A 18 -7.19 -0.75 2.30
CA THR A 18 -7.72 -1.89 1.53
C THR A 18 -7.25 -1.82 0.07
N LEU A 19 -7.39 -0.65 -0.55
CA LEU A 19 -6.93 -0.40 -1.92
C LEU A 19 -5.43 -0.65 -2.08
N LYS A 20 -4.60 -0.17 -1.15
CA LYS A 20 -3.13 -0.37 -1.19
C LYS A 20 -2.70 -1.81 -0.97
N SER A 21 -3.39 -2.51 -0.08
CA SER A 21 -3.16 -3.95 0.12
C SER A 21 -3.48 -4.74 -1.15
N LEU A 22 -4.61 -4.43 -1.79
CA LEU A 22 -5.00 -5.07 -3.06
C LEU A 22 -4.00 -4.77 -4.18
N SER A 23 -3.56 -3.52 -4.34
CA SER A 23 -2.60 -3.16 -5.39
C SER A 23 -1.23 -3.77 -5.15
N LEU A 24 -0.78 -3.87 -3.89
CA LEU A 24 0.46 -4.56 -3.54
C LEU A 24 0.39 -6.04 -3.92
N THR A 25 -0.69 -6.76 -3.55
CA THR A 25 -0.88 -8.16 -3.93
C THR A 25 -0.80 -8.34 -5.44
N LYS A 26 -1.51 -7.50 -6.21
CA LYS A 26 -1.46 -7.52 -7.69
C LYS A 26 -0.03 -7.32 -8.21
N SER A 27 0.67 -6.31 -7.70
CA SER A 27 2.04 -6.00 -8.12
C SER A 27 3.01 -7.14 -7.79
N THR A 28 2.90 -7.74 -6.60
CA THR A 28 3.72 -8.89 -6.19
C THR A 28 3.50 -10.10 -7.10
N ILE A 29 2.25 -10.41 -7.44
CA ILE A 29 1.93 -11.50 -8.38
C ILE A 29 2.53 -11.20 -9.75
N ILE A 30 2.29 -10.02 -10.31
CA ILE A 30 2.77 -9.64 -11.65
C ILE A 30 4.31 -9.63 -11.71
N GLN A 31 4.98 -9.16 -10.65
CA GLN A 31 6.45 -9.12 -10.57
C GLN A 31 7.09 -10.50 -10.76
N ALA A 32 6.42 -11.58 -10.35
CA ALA A 32 6.89 -12.94 -10.55
C ALA A 32 6.98 -13.34 -12.04
N PHE A 33 6.21 -12.68 -12.91
CA PHE A 33 6.14 -12.96 -14.34
C PHE A 33 6.87 -11.94 -15.21
N VAL A 34 7.37 -10.83 -14.64
CA VAL A 34 8.11 -9.82 -15.40
C VAL A 34 9.51 -10.32 -15.76
N THR A 35 9.81 -10.32 -17.05
CA THR A 35 11.11 -10.70 -17.62
C THR A 35 12.01 -9.50 -17.90
N ASP A 36 11.42 -8.34 -18.19
CA ASP A 36 12.17 -7.11 -18.42
C ASP A 36 12.86 -6.64 -17.12
N PRO A 37 14.21 -6.53 -17.11
CA PRO A 37 14.95 -6.26 -15.88
C PRO A 37 14.69 -4.86 -15.32
N GLU A 38 14.50 -3.85 -16.17
CA GLU A 38 14.24 -2.48 -15.73
C GLU A 38 12.86 -2.37 -15.07
N LEU A 39 11.83 -2.93 -15.71
CA LEU A 39 10.48 -3.01 -15.18
C LEU A 39 10.46 -3.79 -13.86
N LYS A 40 11.22 -4.89 -13.76
CA LYS A 40 11.34 -5.66 -12.51
C LYS A 40 11.90 -4.81 -11.37
N THR A 41 12.95 -4.03 -11.63
CA THR A 41 13.51 -3.09 -10.64
C THR A 41 12.51 -2.01 -10.24
N ILE A 42 11.81 -1.40 -11.20
CA ILE A 42 10.75 -0.41 -10.92
C ILE A 42 9.68 -1.01 -10.01
N MET A 43 9.24 -2.24 -10.30
CA MET A 43 8.25 -2.94 -9.49
C MET A 43 8.78 -3.27 -8.09
N GLN A 44 10.04 -3.66 -7.93
CA GLN A 44 10.65 -3.90 -6.60
C GLN A 44 10.67 -2.63 -5.75
N GLN A 45 10.99 -1.49 -6.36
CA GLN A 45 10.93 -0.21 -5.67
C GLN A 45 9.49 0.18 -5.30
N TYR A 46 8.52 -0.15 -6.15
CA TYR A 46 7.10 0.07 -5.86
C TYR A 46 6.64 -0.80 -4.67
N THR A 47 6.91 -2.12 -4.67
CA THR A 47 6.47 -3.01 -3.59
C THR A 47 7.10 -2.62 -2.25
N SER A 48 8.38 -2.21 -2.23
CA SER A 48 9.03 -1.68 -1.03
C SER A 48 8.37 -0.39 -0.50
N ARG A 49 8.00 0.54 -1.40
CA ARG A 49 7.27 1.77 -1.03
C ARG A 49 5.86 1.47 -0.53
N ALA A 50 5.13 0.60 -1.22
CA ALA A 50 3.76 0.23 -0.87
C ALA A 50 3.68 -0.43 0.51
N ASN A 51 4.62 -1.32 0.86
CA ASN A 51 4.69 -1.90 2.20
C ASN A 51 4.82 -0.82 3.30
N ARG A 52 5.71 0.17 3.10
CA ARG A 52 5.85 1.28 4.05
C ARG A 52 4.58 2.11 4.17
N HIS A 53 3.90 2.39 3.07
CA HIS A 53 2.63 3.12 3.10
C HIS A 53 1.54 2.35 3.86
N ILE A 54 1.45 1.03 3.68
CA ILE A 54 0.50 0.18 4.40
C ILE A 54 0.74 0.25 5.90
N GLU A 55 2.00 0.16 6.34
CA GLU A 55 2.33 0.25 7.77
C GLU A 55 2.02 1.63 8.35
N THR A 56 2.31 2.71 7.60
CA THR A 56 1.89 4.06 8.01
C THR A 56 0.38 4.16 8.16
N LEU A 57 -0.40 3.65 7.21
CA LEU A 57 -1.87 3.70 7.26
C LEU A 57 -2.43 2.88 8.42
N LYS A 58 -1.88 1.69 8.68
CA LYS A 58 -2.28 0.88 9.85
C LYS A 58 -2.02 1.62 11.16
N ASN A 59 -0.87 2.26 11.29
CA ASN A 59 -0.50 3.03 12.49
C ASN A 59 -1.35 4.29 12.69
N GLN A 60 -2.00 4.79 11.63
CA GLN A 60 -2.92 5.93 11.71
C GLN A 60 -4.36 5.52 12.10
N ILE A 61 -4.73 4.27 11.80
CA ILE A 61 -6.04 3.70 12.14
C ILE A 61 -6.06 3.09 13.55
N GLN A 62 -4.89 2.70 14.10
CA GLN A 62 -4.70 2.20 15.48
C GLN A 62 -4.57 3.32 16.52
#